data_AF-A0A6A6XE20-F1
#
_entry.id   AF-A0A6A6XE20-F1
#
_cell.length_a   1.000
_cell.length_b   1.000
_cell.length_c   1.000
_cell.angle_alpha   90.00
_cell.angle_beta   90.00
_cell.angle_gamma   90.00
#
_symmetry.space_group_name_H-M   'P 1'
#
loop_
_entity.id
_entity.type
_entity.pdbx_description
1 polymer ?
#
loop_
_entity_poly.entity_id
_entity_poly.type
_entity_poly.pdbx_seq_one_letter_code
_entity_poly.pdbx_strand_id
1 'polypeptide(L)'
;MYDPGFFFSIIDQLQAVPSFPPDSAVEAPSEPLWLILAKTLTCGIGDCSGAEYTLARYPNLESLGHLGQGSVAWLTAIWDCFSAHCFDPAGEVFQHVLLKALGAKSRPFSTDANIASTFLNYVANILVSDRLFVTTEGYIGLAPRCIRGGDFVAIFNGCDTPYVVRRAGKIKHEDEMFDEALHVVGPCYLHGIMNGEIFADRDAPRFKRLKWMRHDGDVADSLEGCMMLV
;
A
#
# COMPACT_ATOMS: atom_id res chain seq x y z
N MET A 1 19.47 7.06 7.67
CA MET A 1 18.58 8.14 7.15
C MET A 1 18.85 8.26 5.66
N TYR A 2 17.80 8.03 4.88
CA TYR A 2 17.81 8.14 3.42
C TYR A 2 18.30 9.50 2.91
N ASP A 3 18.64 9.59 1.63
CA ASP A 3 18.99 10.86 1.03
C ASP A 3 17.76 11.79 0.97
N PRO A 4 17.97 13.12 0.96
CA PRO A 4 16.88 14.08 0.93
C PRO A 4 15.95 13.95 -0.29
N GLY A 5 16.48 13.56 -1.46
CA GLY A 5 15.67 13.40 -2.67
C GLY A 5 14.66 12.28 -2.54
N PHE A 6 15.07 11.14 -1.99
CA PHE A 6 14.16 10.05 -1.68
C PHE A 6 13.09 10.44 -0.66
N PHE A 7 13.46 11.19 0.39
CA PHE A 7 12.50 11.70 1.37
C PHE A 7 11.41 12.55 0.71
N PHE A 8 11.80 13.59 -0.04
CA PHE A 8 10.82 14.48 -0.66
C PHE A 8 9.95 13.72 -1.68
N SER A 9 10.52 12.76 -2.40
CA SER A 9 9.73 11.89 -3.28
C SER A 9 8.64 11.09 -2.55
N ILE A 10 8.87 10.66 -1.29
CA ILE A 10 7.83 9.98 -0.50
C ILE A 10 6.73 10.97 -0.12
N ILE A 11 7.11 12.15 0.35
CA ILE A 11 6.16 13.19 0.76
C ILE A 11 5.28 13.62 -0.42
N ASP A 12 5.90 13.89 -1.57
CA ASP A 12 5.20 14.26 -2.81
C ASP A 12 4.22 13.16 -3.24
N GLN A 13 4.64 11.89 -3.17
CA GLN A 13 3.77 10.75 -3.50
C GLN A 13 2.55 10.69 -2.59
N LEU A 14 2.73 10.81 -1.27
CA LEU A 14 1.62 10.73 -0.30
C LEU A 14 0.67 11.92 -0.44
N GLN A 15 1.18 13.11 -0.71
CA GLN A 15 0.37 14.32 -0.91
C GLN A 15 -0.37 14.33 -2.27
N ALA A 16 0.10 13.57 -3.26
CA ALA A 16 -0.55 13.48 -4.56
C ALA A 16 -1.74 12.50 -4.60
N VAL A 17 -1.82 11.53 -3.68
CA VAL A 17 -2.90 10.52 -3.62
C VAL A 17 -4.34 11.10 -3.66
N PRO A 18 -4.68 12.19 -2.95
CA PRO A 18 -6.02 12.79 -3.03
C PRO A 18 -6.42 13.28 -4.44
N SER A 19 -5.46 13.47 -5.35
CA SER A 19 -5.69 14.06 -6.67
C SER A 19 -6.14 13.04 -7.74
N PHE A 20 -6.20 11.75 -7.41
CA PHE A 20 -6.71 10.72 -8.33
C PHE A 20 -8.24 10.62 -8.15
N PRO A 21 -9.05 11.18 -9.07
CA PRO A 21 -10.50 11.08 -8.95
C PRO A 21 -10.91 9.61 -9.09
N PRO A 22 -11.75 9.07 -8.20
CA PRO A 22 -12.37 7.79 -8.46
C PRO A 22 -13.27 7.92 -9.69
N ASP A 23 -13.16 7.01 -10.66
CA ASP A 23 -14.20 6.87 -11.66
C ASP A 23 -15.52 6.62 -10.91
N SER A 24 -16.57 7.34 -11.32
CA SER A 24 -17.78 7.76 -10.59
C SER A 24 -18.73 6.66 -10.08
N ALA A 25 -18.25 5.45 -9.80
CA ALA A 25 -19.03 4.27 -9.42
C ALA A 25 -18.63 3.65 -8.06
N VAL A 26 -17.70 4.25 -7.31
CA VAL A 26 -17.30 3.75 -6.00
C VAL A 26 -17.94 4.61 -4.90
N GLU A 27 -18.62 3.95 -3.96
CA GLU A 27 -19.12 4.60 -2.75
C GLU A 27 -17.96 5.30 -2.04
N ALA A 28 -18.22 6.47 -1.45
CA ALA A 28 -17.18 7.19 -0.71
C ALA A 28 -16.54 6.25 0.32
N PRO A 29 -15.21 6.23 0.46
CA PRO A 29 -14.56 5.35 1.42
C PRO A 29 -15.13 5.61 2.82
N SER A 30 -15.40 4.53 3.54
CA SER A 30 -15.92 4.59 4.92
C SER A 30 -14.93 5.21 5.90
N GLU A 31 -13.66 5.28 5.51
CA GLU A 31 -12.55 5.79 6.30
C GLU A 31 -11.92 7.04 5.66
N PRO A 32 -11.40 7.99 6.48
CA PRO A 32 -10.69 9.14 5.95
C PRO A 32 -9.37 8.71 5.27
N LEU A 33 -8.96 9.42 4.23
CA LEU A 33 -7.79 9.08 3.41
C LEU A 33 -6.51 8.88 4.23
N TRP A 34 -6.27 9.72 5.24
CA TRP A 34 -5.10 9.58 6.10
C TRP A 34 -5.03 8.21 6.79
N LEU A 35 -6.19 7.67 7.21
CA LEU A 35 -6.27 6.39 7.89
C LEU A 35 -6.04 5.24 6.90
N ILE A 36 -6.58 5.38 5.69
CA ILE A 36 -6.31 4.43 4.59
C ILE A 36 -4.82 4.37 4.30
N LEU A 37 -4.16 5.52 4.15
CA LEU A 37 -2.72 5.60 3.91
C LEU A 37 -1.92 5.02 5.09
N ALA A 38 -2.27 5.38 6.32
CA ALA A 38 -1.60 4.86 7.51
C ALA A 38 -1.66 3.33 7.55
N LYS A 39 -2.86 2.74 7.42
CA LYS A 39 -3.07 1.28 7.39
C LYS A 39 -2.33 0.60 6.24
N THR A 40 -2.35 1.22 5.06
CA THR A 40 -1.64 0.72 3.87
C THR A 40 -0.14 0.62 4.13
N LEU A 41 0.43 1.63 4.79
CA LEU A 41 1.87 1.71 5.03
C LEU A 41 2.35 0.90 6.23
N THR A 42 1.50 0.62 7.23
CA THR A 42 1.90 -0.07 8.47
C THR A 42 1.67 -1.57 8.49
N CYS A 43 0.70 -2.03 7.72
CA CYS A 43 0.08 -3.33 7.97
C CYS A 43 -0.07 -4.16 6.72
N GLY A 44 -0.47 -3.54 5.61
CA GLY A 44 -0.95 -4.32 4.47
C GLY A 44 -2.03 -5.36 4.85
N ILE A 45 -2.78 -5.17 5.95
CA ILE A 45 -3.82 -6.10 6.43
C ILE A 45 -5.16 -5.40 6.77
N GLY A 46 -5.33 -4.11 6.45
CA GLY A 46 -6.63 -3.42 6.52
C GLY A 46 -7.09 -3.00 7.93
N ASP A 47 -6.48 -3.56 8.98
CA ASP A 47 -6.73 -3.21 10.38
C ASP A 47 -5.59 -2.36 10.99
N CYS A 48 -5.87 -1.75 12.14
CA CYS A 48 -4.86 -1.04 12.92
C CYS A 48 -4.04 -1.99 13.81
N SER A 49 -4.61 -3.14 14.21
CA SER A 49 -3.96 -4.13 15.08
C SER A 49 -2.68 -4.71 14.47
N GLY A 50 -2.58 -4.87 13.16
CA GLY A 50 -1.33 -5.27 12.51
C GLY A 50 -0.16 -4.31 12.74
N ALA A 51 -0.45 -3.02 12.99
CA ALA A 51 0.56 -1.97 12.97
C ALA A 51 1.47 -2.09 14.17
N GLU A 52 0.92 -2.54 15.31
CA GLU A 52 1.67 -2.69 16.55
C GLU A 52 2.82 -3.67 16.38
N TYR A 53 2.63 -4.80 15.70
CA TYR A 53 3.69 -5.80 15.52
C TYR A 53 4.88 -5.24 14.74
N THR A 54 4.61 -4.38 13.76
CA THR A 54 5.64 -3.79 12.92
C THR A 54 6.31 -2.60 13.59
N LEU A 55 5.52 -1.77 14.27
CA LEU A 55 5.95 -0.49 14.82
C LEU A 55 6.41 -0.56 16.29
N ALA A 56 6.01 -1.57 17.07
CA ALA A 56 6.45 -1.74 18.47
C ALA A 56 7.96 -1.98 18.61
N ARG A 57 8.65 -2.29 17.51
CA ARG A 57 10.11 -2.41 17.46
C ARG A 57 10.84 -1.07 17.55
N TYR A 58 10.12 0.06 17.50
CA TYR A 58 10.70 1.39 17.52
C TYR A 58 10.48 2.07 18.89
N PRO A 59 11.53 2.26 19.70
CA PRO A 59 11.41 2.75 21.08
C PRO A 59 10.70 4.11 21.22
N ASN A 60 10.86 4.99 20.23
CA ASN A 60 10.23 6.31 20.26
C ASN A 60 8.69 6.24 20.23
N LEU A 61 8.13 5.15 19.71
CA LEU A 61 6.67 4.94 19.65
C LEU A 61 6.10 4.35 20.95
N GLU A 62 6.95 3.85 21.85
CA GLU A 62 6.53 3.37 23.19
C GLU A 62 5.90 4.49 24.03
N SER A 63 6.34 5.74 23.81
CA SER A 63 5.79 6.93 24.48
C SER A 63 4.27 7.07 24.26
N LEU A 64 3.77 6.60 23.13
CA LEU A 64 2.34 6.59 22.78
C LEU A 64 1.60 5.35 23.29
N GLY A 65 2.28 4.38 23.93
CA GLY A 65 1.70 3.10 24.35
C GLY A 65 0.49 3.22 25.28
N HIS A 66 0.36 4.34 26.00
CA HIS A 66 -0.80 4.65 26.83
C HIS A 66 -2.12 4.79 26.05
N LEU A 67 -2.07 5.01 24.73
CA LEU A 67 -3.23 5.08 23.84
C LEU A 67 -3.73 3.70 23.38
N GLY A 68 -3.08 2.61 23.83
CA GLY A 68 -3.32 1.25 23.37
C GLY A 68 -2.71 1.02 21.99
N GLN A 69 -1.58 0.30 21.93
CA GLN A 69 -0.93 -0.04 20.67
C GLN A 69 -1.91 -0.77 19.73
N GLY A 70 -1.78 -0.51 18.43
CA GLY A 70 -2.69 -1.06 17.43
C GLY A 70 -4.10 -0.46 17.42
N SER A 71 -4.41 0.52 18.29
CA SER A 71 -5.69 1.24 18.25
C SER A 71 -5.71 2.34 17.19
N VAL A 72 -6.92 2.77 16.79
CA VAL A 72 -7.09 3.93 15.90
C VAL A 72 -6.49 5.19 16.54
N ALA A 73 -6.74 5.43 17.83
CA ALA A 73 -6.22 6.61 18.53
C ALA A 73 -4.68 6.64 18.54
N TRP A 74 -4.05 5.48 18.71
CA TRP A 74 -2.59 5.37 18.66
C TRP A 74 -2.04 5.65 17.27
N LEU A 75 -2.65 5.08 16.23
CA LEU A 75 -2.25 5.33 14.84
C LEU A 75 -2.50 6.78 14.40
N THR A 76 -3.60 7.39 14.88
CA THR A 76 -3.89 8.83 14.69
C THR A 76 -2.77 9.67 15.28
N ALA A 77 -2.36 9.42 16.53
CA ALA A 77 -1.30 10.21 17.17
C ALA A 77 0.04 10.13 16.40
N ILE A 78 0.38 8.95 15.88
CA ILE A 78 1.56 8.77 15.01
C ILE A 78 1.41 9.58 13.72
N TRP A 79 0.25 9.47 13.07
CA TRP A 79 -0.01 10.16 11.81
C TRP A 79 -0.04 11.69 11.97
N ASP A 80 -0.57 12.20 13.07
CA ASP A 80 -0.61 13.63 13.38
C ASP A 80 0.81 14.18 13.55
N CYS A 81 1.66 13.48 14.30
CA CYS A 81 3.09 13.82 14.42
C CYS A 81 3.77 13.79 13.05
N PHE A 82 3.54 12.72 12.27
CA PHE A 82 4.10 12.58 10.94
C PHE A 82 3.70 13.73 10.02
N SER A 83 2.42 14.07 9.99
CA SER A 83 1.89 15.16 9.17
C SER A 83 2.47 16.51 9.59
N ALA A 84 2.44 16.83 10.89
CA ALA A 84 2.91 18.11 11.42
C ALA A 84 4.42 18.33 11.19
N HIS A 85 5.23 17.27 11.20
CA HIS A 85 6.68 17.40 11.11
C HIS A 85 7.27 17.05 9.74
N CYS A 86 6.59 16.23 8.93
CA CYS A 86 7.09 15.78 7.62
C CYS A 86 6.35 16.38 6.43
N PHE A 87 5.06 16.73 6.54
CA PHE A 87 4.30 17.35 5.45
C PHE A 87 4.36 18.88 5.49
N ASP A 88 4.41 19.46 6.68
CA ASP A 88 4.55 20.90 6.84
C ASP A 88 6.02 21.31 6.58
N PRO A 89 6.28 22.25 5.65
CA PRO A 89 7.61 22.80 5.44
C PRO A 89 8.24 23.39 6.71
N ALA A 90 7.45 23.92 7.64
CA ALA A 90 7.93 24.42 8.94
C ALA A 90 8.23 23.31 9.96
N GLY A 91 7.81 22.07 9.66
CA GLY A 91 8.00 20.90 10.51
C GLY A 91 9.48 20.58 10.75
N GLU A 92 9.82 20.18 11.98
CA GLU A 92 11.21 19.90 12.37
C GLU A 92 11.88 18.84 11.48
N VAL A 93 11.16 17.77 11.11
CA VAL A 93 11.72 16.68 10.28
C VAL A 93 11.95 17.17 8.85
N PHE A 94 11.00 17.91 8.27
CA PHE A 94 11.15 18.54 6.97
C PHE A 94 12.36 19.47 6.94
N GLN A 95 12.45 20.40 7.91
CA GLN A 95 13.57 21.34 8.04
C GLN A 95 14.90 20.62 8.25
N HIS A 96 14.92 19.54 9.02
CA HIS A 96 16.12 18.72 9.19
C HIS A 96 16.60 18.12 7.86
N VAL A 97 15.70 17.53 7.08
CA VAL A 97 16.06 16.93 5.78
C VAL A 97 16.55 18.01 4.80
N LEU A 98 15.88 19.17 4.78
CA LEU A 98 16.29 20.31 3.95
C LEU A 98 17.68 20.82 4.34
N LEU A 99 17.93 21.08 5.63
CA LEU A 99 19.23 21.54 6.13
C LEU A 99 20.33 20.54 5.81
N LYS A 100 20.06 19.24 5.97
CA LYS A 100 20.99 18.18 5.62
C LYS A 100 21.31 18.17 4.11
N ALA A 101 20.32 18.40 3.26
CA ALA A 101 20.53 18.54 1.81
C ALA A 101 21.45 19.71 1.46
N LEU A 102 21.38 20.79 2.25
CA LEU A 102 22.23 21.98 2.12
C LEU A 102 23.59 21.85 2.83
N GLY A 103 23.91 20.70 3.43
CA GLY A 103 25.14 20.50 4.20
C GLY A 103 25.19 21.28 5.53
N ALA A 104 24.04 21.76 6.02
CA ALA A 104 23.91 22.48 7.26
C ALA A 104 23.59 21.55 8.44
N LYS A 105 23.91 21.99 9.66
CA LYS A 105 23.58 21.26 10.89
C LYS A 105 22.13 21.55 11.29
N SER A 106 21.40 20.51 11.68
CA SER A 106 20.07 20.63 12.30
C SER A 106 20.17 20.71 13.83
N ARG A 107 19.07 21.12 14.46
CA ARG A 107 18.89 20.96 15.91
C ARG A 107 18.43 19.53 16.24
N PRO A 108 18.54 19.09 17.51
CA PRO A 108 17.88 17.88 17.98
C PRO A 108 16.36 17.99 17.88
N PHE A 109 15.69 16.87 17.65
CA PHE A 109 14.23 16.79 17.54
C PHE A 109 13.53 16.86 18.89
N SER A 110 12.34 17.48 18.91
CA SER A 110 11.35 17.28 19.97
C SER A 110 10.84 15.84 20.04
N THR A 111 10.07 15.48 21.07
CA THR A 111 9.46 14.14 21.20
C THR A 111 8.59 13.80 19.98
N ASP A 112 7.72 14.72 19.57
CA ASP A 112 6.79 14.54 18.44
C ASP A 112 7.55 14.43 17.11
N ALA A 113 8.59 15.25 16.93
CA ALA A 113 9.47 15.15 15.77
C ALA A 113 10.26 13.82 15.74
N ASN A 114 10.62 13.25 16.89
CA ASN A 114 11.23 11.92 16.97
C ASN A 114 10.24 10.82 16.58
N ILE A 115 8.97 10.90 17.00
CA ILE A 115 7.89 10.00 16.57
C ILE A 115 7.73 10.07 15.04
N ALA A 116 7.61 11.29 14.51
CA ALA A 116 7.48 11.54 13.09
C ALA A 116 8.67 11.02 12.28
N SER A 117 9.90 11.30 12.73
CA SER A 117 11.13 10.82 12.08
C SER A 117 11.23 9.29 12.11
N THR A 118 10.78 8.67 13.21
CA THR A 118 10.75 7.21 13.36
C THR A 118 9.79 6.59 12.36
N PHE A 119 8.55 7.11 12.29
CA PHE A 119 7.55 6.65 11.35
C PHE A 119 7.99 6.88 9.89
N LEU A 120 8.59 8.02 9.60
CA LEU A 120 9.16 8.31 8.29
C LEU A 120 10.22 7.28 7.86
N ASN A 121 11.16 6.96 8.75
CA ASN A 121 12.19 5.97 8.43
C ASN A 121 11.57 4.59 8.18
N TYR A 122 10.52 4.25 8.92
CA TYR A 122 9.75 3.03 8.68
C TYR A 122 9.08 3.04 7.29
N VAL A 123 8.32 4.09 6.96
CA VAL A 123 7.67 4.25 5.65
C VAL A 123 8.71 4.20 4.53
N ALA A 124 9.84 4.86 4.71
CA ALA A 124 10.93 4.85 3.74
C ALA A 124 11.51 3.44 3.52
N ASN A 125 11.64 2.63 4.57
CA ASN A 125 12.07 1.23 4.43
C ASN A 125 11.08 0.39 3.63
N ILE A 126 9.77 0.57 3.84
CA ILE A 126 8.72 -0.11 3.07
C ILE A 126 8.79 0.29 1.59
N LEU A 127 8.88 1.59 1.30
CA LEU A 127 8.86 2.11 -0.08
C LEU A 127 10.19 1.90 -0.85
N VAL A 128 11.20 1.27 -0.24
CA VAL A 128 12.39 0.78 -0.95
C VAL A 128 12.07 -0.49 -1.75
N SER A 129 11.32 -1.43 -1.17
CA SER A 129 10.93 -2.70 -1.81
C SER A 129 9.59 -2.65 -2.49
N ASP A 130 8.70 -1.77 -2.02
CA ASP A 130 7.32 -1.69 -2.43
C ASP A 130 6.98 -0.33 -3.03
N ARG A 131 5.81 -0.25 -3.64
CA ARG A 131 5.26 0.96 -4.24
C ARG A 131 3.80 1.09 -3.84
N LEU A 132 3.45 2.27 -3.34
CA LEU A 132 2.07 2.70 -3.19
C LEU A 132 1.44 2.90 -4.57
N PHE A 133 0.26 2.35 -4.79
CA PHE A 133 -0.48 2.54 -6.03
C PHE A 133 -1.95 2.86 -5.76
N VAL A 134 -2.59 3.44 -6.78
CA VAL A 134 -4.03 3.68 -6.83
C VAL A 134 -4.54 3.01 -8.09
N THR A 135 -5.61 2.23 -7.96
CA THR A 135 -6.29 1.59 -9.10
C THR A 135 -7.15 2.60 -9.87
N THR A 136 -7.57 2.27 -11.09
CA THR A 136 -8.50 3.12 -11.87
C THR A 136 -9.83 3.34 -11.14
N GLU A 137 -10.21 2.40 -10.29
CA GLU A 137 -11.41 2.41 -9.48
C GLU A 137 -11.20 3.12 -8.12
N GLY A 138 -10.02 3.69 -7.86
CA GLY A 138 -9.73 4.50 -6.67
C GLY A 138 -9.31 3.73 -5.42
N TYR A 139 -9.11 2.42 -5.50
CA TYR A 139 -8.54 1.63 -4.39
C TYR A 139 -7.05 1.94 -4.21
N ILE A 140 -6.64 2.10 -2.96
CA ILE A 140 -5.25 2.34 -2.56
C ILE A 140 -4.61 1.02 -2.14
N GLY A 141 -3.41 0.75 -2.61
CA GLY A 141 -2.70 -0.50 -2.33
C GLY A 141 -1.19 -0.34 -2.24
N LEU A 142 -0.54 -1.43 -1.83
CA LEU A 142 0.91 -1.56 -1.72
C LEU A 142 1.34 -2.85 -2.42
N ALA A 143 2.30 -2.76 -3.33
CA ALA A 143 2.76 -3.90 -4.14
C ALA A 143 4.27 -3.82 -4.42
N PRO A 144 4.91 -4.89 -4.93
CA PRO A 144 6.33 -4.88 -5.25
C PRO A 144 6.72 -3.72 -6.17
N ARG A 145 7.90 -3.14 -5.95
CA ARG A 145 8.35 -1.92 -6.65
C ARG A 145 8.39 -2.01 -8.18
N CYS A 146 8.37 -3.22 -8.76
CA CYS A 146 8.40 -3.48 -10.19
C CYS A 146 7.03 -3.34 -10.90
N ILE A 147 5.96 -3.03 -10.17
CA ILE A 147 4.66 -2.72 -10.78
C ILE A 147 4.70 -1.44 -11.62
N ARG A 148 3.78 -1.31 -12.57
CA ARG A 148 3.64 -0.16 -13.47
C ARG A 148 2.20 -0.02 -13.95
N GLY A 149 1.85 1.14 -14.50
CA GLY A 149 0.52 1.35 -15.10
C GLY A 149 0.22 0.33 -16.21
N GLY A 150 -1.03 -0.14 -16.25
CA GLY A 150 -1.47 -1.22 -17.13
C GLY A 150 -1.20 -2.64 -16.59
N ASP A 151 -0.68 -2.77 -15.37
CA ASP A 151 -0.77 -4.01 -14.60
C ASP A 151 -2.20 -4.18 -14.05
N PHE A 152 -2.53 -5.35 -13.51
CA PHE A 152 -3.87 -5.67 -13.01
C PHE A 152 -3.76 -6.25 -11.61
N VAL A 153 -4.75 -5.98 -10.74
CA VAL A 153 -4.90 -6.72 -9.48
C VAL A 153 -5.83 -7.90 -9.72
N ALA A 154 -5.34 -9.11 -9.47
CA ALA A 154 -6.08 -10.35 -9.55
C ALA A 154 -6.35 -10.92 -8.16
N ILE A 155 -7.57 -11.40 -7.96
CA ILE A 155 -8.02 -12.08 -6.75
C ILE A 155 -8.46 -13.46 -7.16
N PHE A 156 -7.69 -14.46 -6.76
CA PHE A 156 -7.94 -15.86 -7.05
C PHE A 156 -8.86 -16.43 -5.96
N ASN A 157 -9.92 -17.13 -6.36
CA ASN A 157 -10.78 -17.79 -5.39
C ASN A 157 -9.97 -18.83 -4.59
N GLY A 158 -10.10 -18.81 -3.27
CA GLY A 158 -9.31 -19.64 -2.36
C GLY A 158 -7.89 -19.13 -2.04
N CYS A 159 -7.51 -17.93 -2.50
CA CYS A 159 -6.29 -17.26 -2.06
C CYS A 159 -6.63 -16.12 -1.09
N ASP A 160 -5.88 -16.04 0.01
CA ASP A 160 -6.08 -15.04 1.07
C ASP A 160 -5.40 -13.69 0.76
N THR A 161 -4.79 -13.54 -0.41
CA THR A 161 -4.02 -12.34 -0.77
C THR A 161 -4.19 -12.00 -2.25
N PRO A 162 -4.52 -10.76 -2.60
CA PRO A 162 -4.50 -10.28 -3.98
C PRO A 162 -3.10 -10.33 -4.60
N TYR A 163 -3.03 -10.44 -5.93
CA TYR A 163 -1.78 -10.45 -6.67
C TYR A 163 -1.80 -9.41 -7.77
N VAL A 164 -0.66 -8.75 -7.98
CA VAL A 164 -0.45 -8.01 -9.21
C VAL A 164 -0.04 -8.98 -10.31
N VAL A 165 -0.76 -8.92 -11.43
CA VAL A 165 -0.49 -9.68 -12.65
C VAL A 165 -0.31 -8.74 -13.82
N ARG A 166 0.43 -9.19 -14.83
CA ARG A 166 0.74 -8.42 -16.03
C ARG A 166 0.44 -9.25 -17.25
N ARG A 167 -0.22 -8.67 -18.25
CA ARG A 167 -0.42 -9.33 -19.55
C ARG A 167 0.93 -9.78 -20.11
N ALA A 168 1.02 -11.06 -20.39
CA ALA A 168 2.06 -11.61 -21.24
C ALA A 168 1.49 -11.74 -22.66
N GLY A 169 2.36 -11.66 -23.65
CA GLY A 169 1.98 -11.99 -25.02
C GLY A 169 1.71 -13.50 -25.16
N LYS A 170 1.79 -14.00 -26.40
CA LYS A 170 1.72 -15.45 -26.64
C LYS A 170 2.87 -16.16 -25.93
N ILE A 171 2.55 -17.14 -25.08
CA ILE A 171 3.53 -17.98 -24.40
C ILE A 171 3.39 -19.41 -24.93
N LYS A 172 4.51 -20.04 -25.28
CA LYS A 172 4.58 -21.49 -25.48
C LYS A 172 4.91 -22.17 -24.16
N HIS A 173 4.09 -23.12 -23.74
CA HIS A 173 4.43 -24.02 -22.64
C HIS A 173 4.32 -25.45 -23.18
N GLU A 174 5.43 -26.18 -23.18
CA GLU A 174 5.54 -27.50 -23.81
C GLU A 174 5.11 -27.45 -25.30
N ASP A 175 4.04 -28.16 -25.66
CA ASP A 175 3.45 -28.20 -27.01
C ASP A 175 2.19 -27.33 -27.15
N GLU A 176 1.81 -26.61 -26.10
CA GLU A 176 0.65 -25.73 -26.08
C GLU A 176 1.03 -24.26 -26.23
N MET A 177 0.15 -23.49 -26.88
CA MET A 177 0.27 -22.04 -27.05
C MET A 177 -0.87 -21.34 -26.34
N PHE A 178 -0.51 -20.40 -25.46
CA PHE A 178 -1.46 -19.60 -24.68
C PHE A 178 -1.46 -18.18 -25.22
N ASP A 179 -2.61 -17.75 -25.76
CA ASP A 179 -2.77 -16.44 -26.39
C ASP A 179 -3.07 -15.31 -25.38
N GLU A 180 -3.49 -15.64 -24.15
CA GLU A 180 -3.85 -14.68 -23.09
C GLU A 180 -3.14 -14.98 -21.76
N ALA A 181 -1.84 -15.27 -21.81
CA ALA A 181 -1.08 -15.56 -20.61
C ALA A 181 -0.91 -14.32 -19.70
N LEU A 182 -0.81 -14.55 -18.39
CA LEU A 182 -0.52 -13.52 -17.40
C LEU A 182 0.76 -13.89 -16.65
N HIS A 183 1.68 -12.94 -16.50
CA HIS A 183 2.81 -13.05 -15.58
C HIS A 183 2.37 -12.61 -14.20
N VAL A 184 2.62 -13.46 -13.19
CA VAL A 184 2.49 -13.06 -11.79
C VAL A 184 3.65 -12.13 -11.45
N VAL A 185 3.34 -10.89 -11.07
CA VAL A 185 4.35 -9.90 -10.65
C VAL A 185 4.65 -10.10 -9.17
N GLY A 186 3.62 -10.30 -8.35
CA GLY A 186 3.77 -10.62 -6.92
C GLY A 186 2.50 -10.34 -6.11
N PRO A 187 2.48 -10.73 -4.83
CA PRO A 187 1.37 -10.45 -3.94
C PRO A 187 1.25 -8.94 -3.69
N CYS A 188 0.06 -8.45 -3.37
CA CYS A 188 -0.16 -7.07 -3.00
C CYS A 188 -1.23 -6.92 -1.94
N TYR A 189 -1.12 -5.82 -1.20
CA TYR A 189 -2.20 -5.32 -0.38
C TYR A 189 -3.10 -4.39 -1.19
N LEU A 190 -4.42 -4.53 -1.00
CA LEU A 190 -5.42 -3.61 -1.53
C LEU A 190 -6.42 -3.27 -0.42
N HIS A 191 -6.48 -2.00 -0.03
CA HIS A 191 -7.34 -1.57 1.08
C HIS A 191 -8.82 -1.84 0.79
N GLY A 192 -9.53 -2.36 1.79
CA GLY A 192 -10.96 -2.69 1.68
C GLY A 192 -11.28 -3.94 0.86
N ILE A 193 -10.28 -4.76 0.51
CA ILE A 193 -10.47 -5.98 -0.29
C ILE A 193 -9.82 -7.23 0.35
N MET A 194 -8.88 -7.04 1.28
CA MET A 194 -8.12 -8.13 1.90
C MET A 194 -8.95 -9.13 2.69
N ASN A 195 -10.17 -8.78 3.13
CA ASN A 195 -11.04 -9.67 3.90
C ASN A 195 -12.17 -10.27 3.04
N GLY A 196 -12.03 -10.20 1.71
CA GLY A 196 -13.00 -10.75 0.78
C GLY A 196 -14.24 -9.88 0.58
N GLU A 197 -14.19 -8.60 0.94
CA GLU A 197 -15.27 -7.63 0.71
C GLU A 197 -15.69 -7.60 -0.77
N ILE A 198 -14.76 -7.86 -1.68
CA ILE A 198 -15.01 -7.97 -3.12
C ILE A 198 -16.06 -9.03 -3.47
N PHE A 199 -16.19 -10.10 -2.70
CA PHE A 199 -17.10 -11.20 -3.02
C PHE A 199 -18.57 -10.83 -2.82
N ALA A 200 -18.87 -9.80 -2.03
CA ALA A 200 -20.22 -9.29 -1.87
C ALA A 200 -20.77 -8.64 -3.16
N ASP A 201 -19.88 -8.10 -4.01
CA ASP A 201 -20.25 -7.37 -5.23
C ASP A 201 -19.37 -7.79 -6.43
N ARG A 202 -19.02 -9.08 -6.50
CA ARG A 202 -18.12 -9.64 -7.53
C ARG A 202 -18.69 -9.60 -8.95
N ASP A 203 -19.98 -9.36 -9.08
CA ASP A 203 -20.68 -9.20 -10.35
C ASP A 203 -20.73 -7.73 -10.80
N ALA A 204 -20.15 -6.80 -10.04
CA ALA A 204 -20.08 -5.41 -10.42
C ALA A 204 -19.33 -5.22 -11.75
N PRO A 205 -19.77 -4.28 -12.61
CA PRO A 205 -19.15 -4.03 -13.92
C PRO A 205 -17.66 -3.67 -13.88
N ARG A 206 -17.16 -3.21 -12.72
CA ARG A 206 -15.75 -2.88 -12.49
C ARG A 206 -14.83 -4.10 -12.39
N PHE A 207 -15.37 -5.31 -12.29
CA PHE A 207 -14.58 -6.54 -12.19
C PHE A 207 -14.69 -7.38 -13.44
N LYS A 208 -13.54 -7.81 -13.99
CA LYS A 208 -13.50 -8.82 -15.05
C LYS A 208 -13.37 -10.21 -14.42
N ARG A 209 -14.33 -11.10 -14.71
CA ARG A 209 -14.21 -12.53 -14.38
C ARG A 209 -13.22 -13.24 -15.29
N LEU A 210 -12.42 -14.11 -14.68
CA LEU A 210 -11.55 -15.05 -15.36
C LEU A 210 -11.89 -16.46 -14.88
N LYS A 211 -12.02 -17.38 -15.83
CA LYS A 211 -12.20 -18.81 -15.56
C LYS A 211 -10.94 -19.52 -16.02
N TRP A 212 -10.32 -20.26 -15.12
CA TRP A 212 -9.12 -21.03 -15.41
C TRP A 212 -9.52 -22.49 -15.59
N MET A 213 -9.15 -23.06 -16.74
CA MET A 213 -9.25 -24.49 -16.96
C MET A 213 -7.91 -25.12 -16.62
N ARG A 214 -7.97 -26.24 -15.91
CA ARG A 214 -6.80 -27.00 -15.48
C ARG A 214 -6.14 -27.69 -16.66
N HIS A 215 -4.86 -27.97 -16.52
CA HIS A 215 -4.18 -28.91 -17.40
C HIS A 215 -4.77 -30.31 -17.20
N ASP A 216 -4.88 -31.07 -18.29
CA ASP A 216 -5.40 -32.44 -18.24
C ASP A 216 -4.53 -33.32 -17.31
N GLY A 217 -5.17 -33.99 -16.34
CA GLY A 217 -4.52 -34.88 -15.38
C GLY A 217 -4.38 -34.35 -13.94
N ASP A 218 -4.73 -33.09 -13.67
CA ASP A 218 -4.78 -32.54 -12.29
C ASP A 218 -6.11 -32.88 -11.60
N VAL A 219 -6.05 -33.44 -10.37
CA VAL A 219 -7.18 -34.01 -9.62
C VAL A 219 -7.98 -33.02 -8.77
N ALA A 220 -7.54 -31.77 -8.63
CA ALA A 220 -8.29 -30.78 -7.85
C ALA A 220 -9.35 -30.01 -8.70
N ASP A 221 -10.19 -29.19 -8.05
CA ASP A 221 -11.32 -28.49 -8.69
C ASP A 221 -10.91 -27.20 -9.45
N SER A 222 -11.51 -26.91 -10.60
CA SER A 222 -11.23 -25.70 -11.42
C SER A 222 -11.33 -24.40 -10.61
N LEU A 223 -10.45 -23.43 -10.88
CA LEU A 223 -10.37 -22.14 -10.16
C LEU A 223 -11.09 -21.02 -10.92
N GLU A 224 -11.84 -20.20 -10.18
CA GLU A 224 -12.41 -18.94 -10.66
C GLU A 224 -11.62 -17.77 -10.07
N GLY A 225 -11.53 -16.65 -10.78
CA GLY A 225 -10.87 -15.44 -10.29
C GLY A 225 -11.54 -14.17 -10.80
N CYS A 226 -11.29 -13.07 -10.09
CA CYS A 226 -11.71 -11.72 -10.47
C CYS A 226 -10.47 -10.84 -10.71
N MET A 227 -10.55 -9.94 -11.68
CA MET A 227 -9.48 -9.01 -11.99
C MET A 227 -10.02 -7.58 -12.00
N MET A 228 -9.30 -6.68 -11.35
CA MET A 228 -9.51 -5.23 -11.32
C MET A 228 -8.39 -4.56 -12.11
N LEU A 229 -8.72 -3.49 -12.81
CA LEU A 229 -7.80 -2.74 -13.67
C LEU A 229 -6.99 -1.73 -12.82
N VAL A 230 -5.71 -1.54 -13.13
CA VAL A 230 -4.85 -0.53 -12.48
C VAL A 230 -4.33 0.48 -13.49
#